data_AF-A0A4R1YUM3-F1
#
_entry.id   AF-A0A4R1YUM3-F1
#
_cell.length_a   1.000
_cell.length_b   1.000
_cell.length_c   1.000
_cell.angle_alpha   90.00
_cell.angle_beta   90.00
_cell.angle_gamma   90.00
#
_symmetry.space_group_name_H-M   'P 1'
#
loop_
_entity.id
_entity.type
_entity.pdbx_description
1 polymer ?
#
loop_
_entity_poly.entity_id
_entity_poly.type
_entity_poly.pdbx_seq_one_letter_code
_entity_poly.pdbx_strand_id
1 'polypeptide(L)'
;MAQNTSSAVMQQRREPKDALDDFPTPPWATRALCNWLRTWAVMDTCREPAANRGHMVRPLQEYFRQVEASDVHDYGAGFPVFDFIGMEKLPPADWTITNPPFRLAEAFIERALETSLQGVAMLVRSAFLEGVGRHDRLFKPHPPAYILQFSERVVMHKGRLSPDGSTATAYCWVIWTHDFDPNWGTRFGWVAPCRKRLEAPGDYPEDPGLQ
;
A
#
# COMPACT_ATOMS: atom_id res chain seq x y z
N MET A 1 36.48 -10.44 10.05
CA MET A 1 35.66 -10.36 8.83
C MET A 1 34.73 -9.17 8.97
N ALA A 2 34.93 -8.12 8.17
CA ALA A 2 34.14 -6.90 8.26
C ALA A 2 32.70 -7.20 7.78
N GLN A 3 31.73 -6.88 8.64
CA GLN A 3 30.32 -7.06 8.35
C GLN A 3 29.93 -6.10 7.22
N ASN A 4 29.39 -6.64 6.14
CA ASN A 4 29.10 -5.88 4.92
C ASN A 4 27.95 -4.89 5.22
N THR A 5 28.26 -3.59 5.33
CA THR A 5 27.31 -2.51 5.68
C THR A 5 26.55 -1.96 4.47
N SER A 6 26.66 -2.59 3.31
CA SER A 6 25.98 -2.15 2.10
C SER A 6 24.46 -2.21 2.28
N SER A 7 23.79 -1.09 2.03
CA SER A 7 22.33 -0.92 2.12
C SER A 7 21.55 -1.92 1.25
N ALA A 8 22.20 -2.55 0.28
CA ALA A 8 21.64 -3.62 -0.55
C ALA A 8 21.38 -4.94 0.21
N VAL A 9 22.08 -5.19 1.33
CA VAL A 9 22.01 -6.47 2.08
C VAL A 9 20.92 -6.43 3.18
N MET A 10 20.31 -5.27 3.43
CA MET A 10 19.30 -5.09 4.48
C MET A 10 17.87 -5.52 4.12
N GLN A 11 17.67 -6.25 3.00
CA GLN A 11 16.34 -6.77 2.65
C GLN A 11 15.92 -8.01 3.46
N GLN A 12 16.86 -8.71 4.09
CA GLN A 12 16.56 -9.84 5.00
C GLN A 12 16.66 -9.38 6.46
N ARG A 13 15.58 -8.80 6.97
CA ARG A 13 15.37 -8.73 8.44
C ARG A 13 14.51 -9.91 8.85
N ARG A 14 15.10 -10.88 9.56
CA ARG A 14 14.35 -11.93 10.27
C ARG A 14 13.66 -11.27 11.45
N GLU A 15 12.35 -11.09 11.37
CA GLU A 15 11.53 -10.64 12.49
C GLU A 15 10.79 -11.81 13.15
N PRO A 16 10.41 -11.70 14.44
CA PRO A 16 9.52 -12.64 15.11
C PRO A 16 8.22 -12.81 14.30
N LYS A 17 7.65 -14.02 14.33
CA LYS A 17 6.40 -14.34 13.61
C LYS A 17 5.22 -13.45 14.03
N ASP A 18 5.30 -12.81 15.19
CA ASP A 18 4.23 -12.00 15.76
C ASP A 18 4.49 -10.48 15.69
N ALA A 19 5.59 -10.06 15.06
CA ALA A 19 5.85 -8.62 14.88
C ALA A 19 4.85 -8.04 13.87
N LEU A 20 4.11 -7.00 14.26
CA LEU A 20 3.29 -6.22 13.35
C LEU A 20 4.21 -5.44 12.38
N ASP A 21 3.84 -5.44 11.10
CA ASP A 21 4.53 -4.69 10.04
C ASP A 21 4.09 -3.21 10.07
N ASP A 22 4.46 -2.47 11.13
CA ASP A 22 4.14 -1.03 11.30
C ASP A 22 5.02 -0.17 10.39
N PHE A 23 4.62 0.01 9.12
CA PHE A 23 5.30 0.88 8.14
C PHE A 23 4.33 1.94 7.59
N PRO A 24 4.16 3.07 8.31
CA PRO A 24 3.31 4.17 7.87
C PRO A 24 3.63 4.63 6.45
N THR A 25 2.60 4.69 5.60
CA THR A 25 2.75 5.14 4.20
C THR A 25 2.76 6.67 4.11
N PRO A 26 3.76 7.27 3.43
CA PRO A 26 3.74 8.70 3.14
C PRO A 26 2.51 9.12 2.34
N PRO A 27 1.74 10.14 2.79
CA PRO A 27 0.51 10.52 2.13
C PRO A 27 0.62 10.83 0.63
N TRP A 28 1.75 11.43 0.21
CA TRP A 28 2.02 11.74 -1.19
C TRP A 28 2.03 10.50 -2.10
N ALA A 29 2.43 9.33 -1.59
CA ALA A 29 2.46 8.08 -2.36
C ALA A 29 1.04 7.59 -2.68
N THR A 30 0.11 7.77 -1.74
CA THR A 30 -1.32 7.52 -1.93
C THR A 30 -1.94 8.54 -2.88
N ARG A 31 -1.64 9.84 -2.71
CA ARG A 31 -2.12 10.87 -3.66
C ARG A 31 -1.64 10.62 -5.09
N ALA A 32 -0.44 10.07 -5.27
CA ALA A 32 0.06 9.70 -6.59
C ALA A 32 -0.81 8.64 -7.26
N LEU A 33 -1.21 7.59 -6.52
CA LEU A 33 -2.16 6.59 -7.00
C LEU A 33 -3.52 7.23 -7.31
N CYS A 34 -4.10 7.99 -6.38
CA CYS A 34 -5.43 8.57 -6.55
C CYS A 34 -5.49 9.56 -7.73
N ASN A 35 -4.43 10.35 -7.95
CA ASN A 35 -4.31 11.21 -9.13
C ASN A 35 -4.31 10.43 -10.45
N TRP A 36 -3.79 9.20 -10.43
CA TRP A 36 -3.78 8.32 -11.60
C TRP A 36 -5.15 7.64 -11.77
N LEU A 37 -5.72 7.06 -10.70
CA LEU A 37 -7.03 6.38 -10.73
C LEU A 37 -8.15 7.31 -11.20
N ARG A 38 -8.24 8.53 -10.67
CA ARG A 38 -9.32 9.48 -11.01
C ARG A 38 -9.40 9.86 -12.50
N THR A 39 -8.38 9.51 -13.30
CA THR A 39 -8.39 9.79 -14.74
C THR A 39 -9.28 8.83 -15.52
N TRP A 40 -9.68 7.70 -14.92
CA TRP A 40 -10.48 6.67 -15.60
C TRP A 40 -11.42 5.88 -14.66
N ALA A 41 -11.20 5.89 -13.35
CA ALA A 41 -12.03 5.21 -12.35
C ALA A 41 -12.97 6.18 -11.61
N VAL A 42 -14.08 5.65 -11.10
CA VAL A 42 -14.99 6.39 -10.21
C VAL A 42 -14.48 6.30 -8.78
N MET A 43 -14.35 7.45 -8.12
CA MET A 43 -13.81 7.58 -6.76
C MET A 43 -14.95 7.65 -5.73
N ASP A 44 -15.79 6.61 -5.65
CA ASP A 44 -16.93 6.58 -4.73
C ASP A 44 -16.53 5.98 -3.36
N THR A 45 -16.47 4.65 -3.25
CA THR A 45 -16.14 3.99 -1.98
C THR A 45 -14.77 3.32 -2.01
N CYS A 46 -13.98 3.50 -0.94
CA CYS A 46 -12.69 2.85 -0.78
C CYS A 46 -12.55 2.24 0.61
N ARG A 47 -11.89 1.08 0.70
CA ARG A 47 -11.50 0.42 1.94
C ARG A 47 -9.99 0.44 2.11
N GLU A 48 -9.54 0.79 3.31
CA GLU A 48 -8.17 0.65 3.79
C GLU A 48 -8.15 -0.24 5.05
N PRO A 49 -7.95 -1.57 4.91
CA PRO A 49 -7.99 -2.54 6.00
C PRO A 49 -6.70 -2.67 6.84
N ALA A 50 -5.65 -1.92 6.53
CA ALA A 50 -4.42 -1.83 7.33
C ALA A 50 -4.12 -0.35 7.66
N ALA A 51 -5.13 0.33 8.19
CA ALA A 51 -5.18 1.78 8.32
C ALA A 51 -4.10 2.38 9.21
N ASN A 52 -3.53 1.61 10.15
CA ASN A 52 -2.55 2.09 11.11
C ASN A 52 -3.08 3.36 11.81
N ARG A 53 -2.24 4.41 11.91
CA ARG A 53 -2.58 5.73 12.45
C ARG A 53 -3.32 6.64 11.45
N GLY A 54 -3.76 6.10 10.31
CA GLY A 54 -4.59 6.84 9.33
C GLY A 54 -3.81 7.63 8.29
N HIS A 55 -2.50 7.41 8.15
CA HIS A 55 -1.66 8.16 7.20
C HIS A 55 -2.02 7.93 5.73
N MET A 56 -2.52 6.74 5.37
CA MET A 56 -3.11 6.47 4.05
C MET A 56 -4.59 6.86 3.99
N VAL A 57 -5.33 6.71 5.09
CA VAL A 57 -6.76 7.04 5.16
C VAL A 57 -7.01 8.51 4.84
N ARG A 58 -6.21 9.42 5.41
CA ARG A 58 -6.35 10.86 5.19
C ARG A 58 -6.29 11.26 3.71
N PRO A 59 -5.24 10.93 2.93
CA PRO A 59 -5.22 11.25 1.51
C PRO A 59 -6.27 10.47 0.71
N LEU A 60 -6.71 9.27 1.12
CA LEU A 60 -7.85 8.63 0.45
C LEU A 60 -9.14 9.45 0.58
N GLN A 61 -9.38 10.04 1.75
CA GLN A 61 -10.55 10.89 2.01
C GLN A 61 -10.55 12.20 1.20
N GLU A 62 -9.41 12.60 0.64
CA GLU A 62 -9.33 13.75 -0.28
C GLU A 62 -9.90 13.44 -1.67
N TYR A 63 -10.04 12.15 -2.03
CA TYR A 63 -10.41 11.72 -3.38
C TYR A 63 -11.68 10.88 -3.43
N PHE A 64 -11.89 10.00 -2.44
CA PHE A 64 -13.07 9.13 -2.39
C PHE A 64 -14.19 9.77 -1.59
N ARG A 65 -15.44 9.56 -2.03
CA ARG A 65 -16.63 10.01 -1.31
C ARG A 65 -16.73 9.37 0.09
N GLN A 66 -16.35 8.11 0.22
CA GLN A 66 -16.34 7.40 1.50
C GLN A 66 -15.11 6.51 1.61
N VAL A 67 -14.46 6.55 2.78
CA VAL A 67 -13.33 5.69 3.12
C VAL A 67 -13.66 4.87 4.37
N GLU A 68 -13.63 3.56 4.22
CA GLU A 68 -13.75 2.59 5.31
C GLU A 68 -12.35 2.22 5.79
N ALA A 69 -12.00 2.64 7.00
CA ALA A 69 -10.71 2.34 7.61
C ALA A 69 -10.87 1.30 8.71
N SER A 70 -9.96 0.34 8.77
CA SER A 70 -9.83 -0.61 9.87
C SER A 70 -8.40 -1.07 10.02
N ASP A 71 -8.08 -1.69 11.15
CA ASP A 71 -6.81 -2.38 11.34
C ASP A 71 -7.00 -3.59 12.26
N VAL A 72 -6.08 -4.55 12.25
CA VAL A 72 -6.10 -5.68 13.19
C VAL A 72 -5.62 -5.26 14.60
N HIS A 73 -4.97 -4.09 14.70
CA HIS A 73 -4.45 -3.55 15.95
C HIS A 73 -4.94 -2.12 16.21
N ASP A 74 -5.19 -1.79 17.49
CA ASP A 74 -5.52 -0.43 17.89
C ASP A 74 -4.26 0.45 17.97
N TYR A 75 -4.05 1.28 16.95
CA TYR A 75 -2.98 2.29 16.91
C TYR A 75 -3.37 3.64 17.53
N GLY A 76 -4.54 3.75 18.18
CA GLY A 76 -5.02 4.97 18.82
C GLY A 76 -5.66 5.98 17.86
N ALA A 77 -5.99 5.57 16.63
CA ALA A 77 -6.64 6.43 15.63
C ALA A 77 -8.18 6.34 15.64
N GLY A 78 -8.76 5.46 16.47
CA GLY A 78 -10.20 5.32 16.61
C GLY A 78 -10.89 4.55 15.47
N PHE A 79 -10.12 3.81 14.65
CA PHE A 79 -10.70 2.94 13.62
C PHE A 79 -11.20 1.62 14.23
N PRO A 80 -12.23 0.99 13.62
CA PRO A 80 -12.62 -0.38 13.93
C PRO A 80 -11.44 -1.35 13.94
N VAL A 81 -11.41 -2.25 14.93
CA VAL A 81 -10.34 -3.22 15.12
C VAL A 81 -10.83 -4.63 14.80
N PHE A 82 -10.36 -5.22 13.70
CA PHE A 82 -10.70 -6.59 13.29
C PHE A 82 -9.70 -7.17 12.27
N ASP A 83 -9.66 -8.50 12.17
CA ASP A 83 -8.91 -9.18 11.10
C ASP A 83 -9.67 -9.11 9.77
N PHE A 84 -9.12 -8.35 8.82
CA PHE A 84 -9.69 -8.20 7.48
C PHE A 84 -9.78 -9.53 6.71
N ILE A 85 -8.80 -10.42 6.85
CA ILE A 85 -8.76 -11.70 6.12
C ILE A 85 -9.87 -12.61 6.63
N GLY A 86 -10.01 -12.72 7.96
CA GLY A 86 -10.98 -13.60 8.60
C GLY A 86 -12.40 -13.05 8.77
N MET A 87 -12.64 -11.76 8.51
CA MET A 87 -13.97 -11.17 8.70
C MET A 87 -14.99 -11.71 7.71
N GLU A 88 -16.06 -12.34 8.20
CA GLU A 88 -17.10 -12.99 7.37
C GLU A 88 -17.83 -12.01 6.44
N LYS A 89 -18.24 -10.85 6.97
CA LYS A 89 -19.03 -9.86 6.24
C LYS A 89 -18.32 -8.52 6.27
N LEU A 90 -17.97 -8.05 5.08
CA LEU A 90 -17.55 -6.69 4.85
C LEU A 90 -18.68 -5.96 4.11
N PRO A 91 -18.90 -4.66 4.39
CA PRO A 91 -19.72 -3.84 3.50
C PRO A 91 -19.17 -3.88 2.06
N PRO A 92 -19.97 -3.58 1.04
CA PRO A 92 -19.44 -3.44 -0.31
C PRO A 92 -18.55 -2.19 -0.40
N ALA A 93 -17.41 -2.30 -1.10
CA ALA A 93 -16.59 -1.16 -1.49
C ALA A 93 -16.15 -1.30 -2.95
N ASP A 94 -16.03 -0.19 -3.67
CA ASP A 94 -15.54 -0.19 -5.05
C ASP A 94 -14.07 -0.57 -5.10
N TRP A 95 -13.27 0.01 -4.20
CA TRP A 95 -11.84 -0.14 -4.16
C TRP A 95 -11.35 -0.65 -2.82
N THR A 96 -10.40 -1.58 -2.81
CA THR A 96 -9.53 -1.81 -1.65
C THR A 96 -8.14 -1.27 -1.96
N ILE A 97 -7.67 -0.28 -1.18
CA ILE A 97 -6.39 0.39 -1.37
C ILE A 97 -5.62 0.36 -0.06
N THR A 98 -4.46 -0.29 -0.06
CA THR A 98 -3.70 -0.50 1.18
C THR A 98 -2.21 -0.72 0.98
N ASN A 99 -1.45 -0.51 2.06
CA ASN A 99 -0.10 -1.03 2.24
C ASN A 99 -0.16 -2.25 3.18
N PRO A 100 -0.36 -3.47 2.65
CA PRO A 100 -0.64 -4.63 3.49
C PRO A 100 0.60 -5.10 4.28
N PRO A 101 0.42 -5.80 5.42
CA PRO A 101 1.52 -6.46 6.10
C PRO A 101 2.27 -7.40 5.15
N PHE A 102 3.61 -7.31 5.12
CA PHE A 102 4.41 -7.92 4.05
C PHE A 102 4.25 -9.43 3.97
N ARG A 103 4.07 -10.10 5.12
CA ARG A 103 3.87 -11.55 5.17
C ARG A 103 2.48 -11.98 4.71
N LEU A 104 1.49 -11.10 4.84
CA LEU A 104 0.09 -11.40 4.54
C LEU A 104 -0.40 -10.75 3.23
N ALA A 105 0.47 -10.06 2.49
CA ALA A 105 0.11 -9.33 1.29
C ALA A 105 -0.66 -10.18 0.24
N GLU A 106 -0.28 -11.45 0.05
CA GLU A 106 -1.00 -12.37 -0.86
C GLU A 106 -2.44 -12.63 -0.40
N ALA A 107 -2.64 -12.95 0.89
CA ALA A 107 -3.98 -13.17 1.45
C ALA A 107 -4.83 -11.89 1.47
N PHE A 108 -4.22 -10.73 1.70
CA PHE A 108 -4.89 -9.42 1.58
C PHE A 108 -5.37 -9.18 0.14
N ILE A 109 -4.56 -9.54 -0.86
CA ILE A 109 -4.94 -9.42 -2.27
C ILE A 109 -6.11 -10.34 -2.60
N GLU A 110 -6.03 -11.61 -2.25
CA GLU A 110 -7.11 -12.58 -2.49
C GLU A 110 -8.42 -12.09 -1.87
N ARG A 111 -8.40 -11.68 -0.60
CA ARG A 111 -9.58 -11.16 0.08
C ARG A 111 -10.12 -9.88 -0.56
N ALA A 112 -9.22 -8.98 -0.98
CA ALA A 112 -9.61 -7.73 -1.62
C ALA A 112 -10.24 -7.98 -3.00
N LEU A 113 -9.74 -8.95 -3.78
CA LEU A 113 -10.30 -9.32 -5.09
C LEU A 113 -11.73 -9.87 -4.96
N GLU A 114 -12.01 -10.62 -3.89
CA GLU A 114 -13.35 -11.14 -3.59
C GLU A 114 -14.36 -10.07 -3.16
N THR A 115 -13.89 -8.98 -2.54
CA THR A 115 -14.74 -8.06 -1.77
C THR A 115 -14.76 -6.62 -2.30
N SER A 116 -14.03 -6.35 -3.38
CA SER A 116 -14.02 -5.04 -4.06
C SER A 116 -14.78 -5.12 -5.38
N LEU A 117 -15.57 -4.10 -5.72
CA LEU A 117 -16.44 -4.13 -6.91
C LEU A 117 -15.77 -3.62 -8.19
N GLN A 118 -14.82 -2.69 -8.09
CA GLN A 118 -14.13 -2.09 -9.24
C GLN A 118 -12.67 -2.55 -9.32
N GLY A 119 -11.93 -2.48 -8.20
CA GLY A 119 -10.52 -2.84 -8.23
C GLY A 119 -9.82 -2.89 -6.89
N VAL A 120 -8.56 -3.30 -6.95
CA VAL A 120 -7.68 -3.47 -5.80
C VAL A 120 -6.35 -2.80 -6.11
N ALA A 121 -5.80 -2.01 -5.20
CA ALA A 121 -4.47 -1.42 -5.35
C ALA A 121 -3.63 -1.65 -4.09
N MET A 122 -2.50 -2.32 -4.24
CA MET A 122 -1.63 -2.72 -3.14
C MET A 122 -0.27 -2.04 -3.27
N LEU A 123 0.12 -1.28 -2.25
CA LEU A 123 1.46 -0.75 -2.15
C LEU A 123 2.36 -1.83 -1.57
N VAL A 124 3.24 -2.38 -2.40
CA VAL A 124 4.12 -3.48 -2.00
C VAL A 124 5.56 -3.12 -2.31
N ARG A 125 6.48 -3.79 -1.61
CA ARG A 125 7.90 -3.75 -1.99
C ARG A 125 8.05 -4.27 -3.42
N SER A 126 8.89 -3.68 -4.25
CA SER A 126 9.04 -4.11 -5.66
C SER A 126 9.49 -5.57 -5.80
N ALA A 127 10.23 -6.10 -4.81
CA ALA A 127 10.60 -7.52 -4.72
C ALA A 127 9.38 -8.45 -4.53
N PHE A 128 8.20 -7.90 -4.22
CA PHE A 128 6.96 -8.64 -4.34
C PHE A 128 6.72 -9.09 -5.79
N LEU A 129 7.30 -8.50 -6.83
CA LEU A 129 7.03 -9.00 -8.18
C LEU A 129 7.80 -10.29 -8.56
N GLU A 130 8.76 -10.73 -7.72
CA GLU A 130 9.67 -11.86 -8.01
C GLU A 130 9.45 -13.07 -7.07
N GLY A 131 8.26 -13.67 -7.11
CA GLY A 131 7.95 -14.86 -6.29
C GLY A 131 7.46 -16.05 -7.11
N VAL A 132 8.24 -17.13 -7.18
CA VAL A 132 7.86 -18.37 -7.90
C VAL A 132 6.51 -18.91 -7.44
N GLY A 133 6.30 -19.08 -6.13
CA GLY A 133 5.02 -19.57 -5.63
C GLY A 133 3.85 -18.61 -5.89
N ARG A 134 4.11 -17.30 -5.94
CA ARG A 134 3.10 -16.28 -6.24
C ARG A 134 2.79 -16.18 -7.73
N HIS A 135 3.69 -16.63 -8.60
CA HIS A 135 3.37 -16.82 -10.01
C HIS A 135 2.17 -17.77 -10.14
N ASP A 136 2.24 -18.95 -9.54
CA ASP A 136 1.21 -19.98 -9.70
C ASP A 136 -0.09 -19.66 -8.94
N ARG A 137 0.01 -19.08 -7.74
CA ARG A 137 -1.15 -18.85 -6.87
C ARG A 137 -1.85 -17.50 -7.06
N LEU A 138 -1.12 -16.48 -7.51
CA LEU A 138 -1.66 -15.12 -7.60
C LEU A 138 -1.56 -14.56 -9.02
N PHE A 139 -0.36 -14.39 -9.58
CA PHE A 139 -0.19 -13.62 -10.81
C PHE A 139 -0.72 -14.32 -12.06
N LYS A 140 -0.67 -15.65 -12.10
CA LYS A 140 -1.23 -16.45 -13.20
C LYS A 140 -2.77 -16.52 -13.16
N PRO A 141 -3.42 -16.86 -12.02
CA PRO A 141 -4.89 -16.88 -11.96
C PRO A 141 -5.52 -15.48 -11.93
N HIS A 142 -4.83 -14.52 -11.32
CA HIS A 142 -5.28 -13.13 -11.17
C HIS A 142 -4.16 -12.18 -11.62
N PRO A 143 -3.91 -12.05 -12.92
CA PRO A 143 -2.92 -11.10 -13.43
C PRO A 143 -3.29 -9.67 -13.06
N PRO A 144 -2.35 -8.87 -12.50
CA PRO A 144 -2.62 -7.45 -12.28
C PRO A 144 -2.74 -6.73 -13.62
N ALA A 145 -3.65 -5.77 -13.68
CA ALA A 145 -3.83 -4.90 -14.83
C ALA A 145 -2.65 -3.93 -14.96
N TYR A 146 -2.16 -3.39 -13.84
CA TYR A 146 -1.09 -2.40 -13.82
C TYR A 146 -0.07 -2.65 -12.72
N ILE A 147 1.18 -2.31 -13.03
CA ILE A 147 2.27 -2.14 -12.06
C ILE A 147 2.79 -0.73 -12.23
N LEU A 148 2.70 0.09 -11.19
CA LEU A 148 3.20 1.46 -11.18
C LEU A 148 4.41 1.55 -10.24
N GLN A 149 5.60 1.48 -10.82
CA GLN A 149 6.85 1.56 -10.07
C GLN A 149 7.19 3.02 -9.78
N PHE A 150 7.44 3.36 -8.52
CA PHE A 150 7.95 4.69 -8.17
C PHE A 150 9.37 4.88 -8.68
N SER A 151 9.61 6.01 -9.38
CA SER A 151 10.95 6.42 -9.80
C SER A 151 11.75 7.10 -8.68
N GLU A 152 11.07 7.70 -7.71
CA GLU A 152 11.68 8.24 -6.49
C GLU A 152 11.36 7.36 -5.27
N ARG A 153 12.15 7.48 -4.20
CA ARG A 153 12.01 6.61 -3.02
C ARG A 153 10.80 7.00 -2.18
N VAL A 154 9.90 6.04 -2.00
CA VAL A 154 8.87 6.08 -0.94
C VAL A 154 9.53 5.63 0.37
N VAL A 155 10.01 6.60 1.14
CA VAL A 155 10.71 6.33 2.40
C VAL A 155 9.70 5.93 3.48
N MET A 156 9.82 4.72 4.01
CA MET A 156 8.99 4.21 5.11
C MET A 156 9.88 3.70 6.25
N HIS A 157 9.70 4.28 7.43
CA HIS A 157 10.40 3.83 8.64
C HIS A 157 9.43 3.03 9.52
N LYS A 158 9.96 2.00 10.19
CA LYS A 158 9.15 1.21 11.11
C LYS A 158 8.67 2.11 12.26
N GLY A 159 7.36 2.15 12.49
CA GLY A 159 6.72 2.88 13.60
C GLY A 159 6.73 4.41 13.51
N ARG A 160 7.27 5.00 12.44
CA ARG A 160 7.34 6.47 12.30
C ARG A 160 7.11 6.91 10.86
N LEU A 161 6.26 7.91 10.70
CA LEU A 161 6.20 8.72 9.49
C LEU A 161 7.19 9.89 9.61
N SER A 162 8.05 10.07 8.59
CA SER A 162 9.09 11.09 8.57
C SER A 162 9.21 11.70 7.17
N PRO A 163 9.38 13.03 7.03
CA PRO A 163 9.71 13.64 5.75
C PRO A 163 11.16 13.30 5.37
N ASP A 164 12.05 13.22 6.34
CA ASP A 164 13.47 13.00 6.06
C ASP A 164 13.87 11.55 6.24
N GLY A 165 14.90 11.15 5.51
CA GLY A 165 15.50 9.83 5.60
C GLY A 165 15.75 9.19 4.24
N SER A 166 16.38 8.03 4.28
CA SER A 166 16.62 7.19 3.12
C SER A 166 16.43 5.73 3.49
N THR A 167 15.71 4.99 2.67
CA THR A 167 15.56 3.54 2.77
C THR A 167 15.96 2.90 1.45
N ALA A 168 16.63 1.75 1.51
CA ALA A 168 17.02 1.01 0.31
C ALA A 168 15.83 0.30 -0.37
N THR A 169 14.71 0.14 0.35
CA THR A 169 13.51 -0.51 -0.15
C THR A 169 12.89 0.29 -1.29
N ALA A 170 12.55 -0.38 -2.38
CA ALA A 170 11.73 0.16 -3.47
C ALA A 170 10.29 -0.36 -3.31
N TYR A 171 9.32 0.47 -3.67
CA TYR A 171 7.91 0.16 -3.62
C TYR A 171 7.26 0.42 -4.98
N CYS A 172 6.16 -0.26 -5.25
CA CYS A 172 5.30 -0.05 -6.41
C CYS A 172 3.84 -0.27 -6.01
N TRP A 173 2.92 0.33 -6.77
CA TRP A 173 1.53 -0.07 -6.73
C TRP A 173 1.31 -1.23 -7.68
N VAL A 174 0.63 -2.28 -7.22
CA VAL A 174 0.12 -3.37 -8.06
C VAL A 174 -1.39 -3.31 -8.03
N ILE A 175 -2.00 -3.28 -9.21
CA ILE A 175 -3.40 -2.88 -9.38
C ILE A 175 -4.14 -3.94 -10.20
N TRP A 176 -5.27 -4.39 -9.68
CA TRP A 176 -6.22 -5.27 -10.35
C TRP A 176 -7.53 -4.53 -10.60
N THR A 177 -8.15 -4.81 -11.74
CA THR A 177 -9.46 -4.27 -12.10
C THR A 177 -10.33 -5.41 -12.62
N HIS A 178 -11.64 -5.35 -12.35
CA HIS A 178 -12.57 -6.41 -12.80
C HIS A 178 -12.85 -6.39 -14.30
N ASP A 179 -12.60 -5.26 -14.96
CA ASP A 179 -12.70 -5.08 -16.41
C ASP A 179 -11.42 -5.47 -17.18
N PHE A 180 -10.42 -6.03 -16.50
CA PHE A 180 -9.15 -6.42 -17.12
C PHE A 180 -9.34 -7.53 -18.16
N ASP A 181 -8.90 -7.26 -19.40
CA ASP A 181 -8.78 -8.27 -20.46
C ASP A 181 -7.37 -8.88 -20.43
N PRO A 182 -7.23 -10.19 -20.12
CA PRO A 182 -5.94 -10.88 -20.07
C PRO A 182 -5.12 -10.79 -21.37
N ASN A 183 -5.76 -10.59 -22.52
CA ASN A 183 -5.07 -10.46 -23.81
C ASN A 183 -4.19 -9.21 -23.90
N TRP A 184 -4.42 -8.22 -23.02
CA TRP A 184 -3.69 -6.96 -23.02
C TRP A 184 -2.39 -7.05 -22.21
N GLY A 185 -2.29 -8.09 -21.38
CA GLY A 185 -1.18 -8.30 -20.45
C GLY A 185 -1.10 -7.24 -19.35
N THR A 186 -0.26 -7.51 -18.35
CA THR A 186 0.03 -6.54 -17.29
C THR A 186 0.79 -5.34 -17.87
N ARG A 187 0.29 -4.13 -17.61
CA ARG A 187 0.91 -2.88 -18.06
C ARG A 187 1.87 -2.35 -17.00
N PHE A 188 3.14 -2.20 -17.35
CA PHE A 188 4.14 -1.61 -16.48
C PHE A 188 4.29 -0.12 -16.76
N GLY A 189 4.20 0.70 -15.72
CA GLY A 189 4.37 2.15 -15.78
C GLY A 189 5.26 2.69 -14.66
N TRP A 190 5.70 3.93 -14.82
CA TRP A 190 6.50 4.64 -13.84
C TRP A 190 5.70 5.77 -13.21
N VAL A 191 5.71 5.85 -11.87
CA VAL A 191 5.29 7.06 -11.16
C VAL A 191 6.48 8.02 -11.18
N ALA A 192 6.39 9.04 -12.03
CA ALA A 192 7.39 10.09 -12.11
C ALA A 192 7.54 10.84 -10.78
N PRO A 193 8.69 11.51 -10.53
CA PRO A 193 8.89 12.30 -9.33
C PRO A 193 7.74 13.30 -9.11
N CYS A 194 7.05 13.15 -7.98
CA CYS A 194 5.84 13.87 -7.61
C CYS A 194 5.80 14.26 -6.13
N ARG A 195 6.68 13.73 -5.27
CA ARG A 195 6.73 13.98 -3.83
C ARG A 195 6.64 15.46 -3.48
N LYS A 196 7.58 16.28 -3.97
CA LYS A 196 7.61 17.74 -3.71
C LYS A 196 6.32 18.48 -4.11
N ARG A 197 5.57 17.93 -5.06
CA ARG A 197 4.32 18.51 -5.56
C ARG A 197 3.09 17.99 -4.80
N LEU A 198 3.18 16.80 -4.21
CA LEU A 198 2.05 16.09 -3.60
C LEU A 198 2.12 16.02 -2.08
N GLU A 199 3.23 16.42 -1.46
CA GLU A 199 3.28 16.71 -0.03
C GLU A 199 2.45 17.95 0.29
N ALA A 200 1.73 17.91 1.41
CA ALA A 200 0.87 18.98 1.89
C ALA A 200 1.19 19.30 3.37
N PRO A 201 0.87 20.53 3.82
CA PRO A 201 0.98 20.89 5.23
C PRO A 201 0.24 19.90 6.14
N GLY A 202 0.94 19.46 7.20
CA GLY A 202 0.42 18.51 8.17
C GLY A 202 0.44 17.04 7.73
N ASP A 203 1.04 16.69 6.59
CA ASP A 203 1.25 15.28 6.22
C ASP A 203 2.11 14.53 7.24
N TYR A 204 3.05 15.24 7.85
CA TYR A 204 3.99 14.71 8.83
C TYR A 204 3.64 15.26 10.21
N PRO A 205 3.76 14.44 11.28
CA PRO A 205 3.66 14.95 12.64
C PRO A 205 4.72 16.03 12.87
N GLU A 206 4.39 17.06 13.64
CA GLU A 206 5.36 18.09 14.04
C GLU A 206 6.52 17.42 14.77
N ASP A 207 7.76 17.73 14.36
CA ASP A 207 8.94 17.21 15.04
C ASP A 207 9.09 17.96 16.37
N PRO A 208 9.00 17.28 17.53
CA PRO A 208 9.17 17.95 18.82
C PRO A 208 10.59 18.52 19.03
N GLY A 209 11.55 18.20 18.15
CA GLY A 209 12.95 18.58 18.26
C GLY A 209 13.40 19.80 17.44
N LEU A 210 12.47 20.53 16.81
CA LEU A 210 12.75 21.78 16.08
C LEU A 210 12.07 22.98 16.78
N GLN A 211 12.51 23.28 18.00
CA GLN A 211 12.35 24.59 18.64
C GLN A 211 13.71 25.11 19.09
#